data_AF-A0A534TV93-F1
#
_entry.id   AF-A0A534TV93-F1
#
_cell.length_a   1.000
_cell.length_b   1.000
_cell.length_c   1.000
_cell.angle_alpha   90.00
_cell.angle_beta   90.00
_cell.angle_gamma   90.00
#
_symmetry.space_group_name_H-M   'P 1'
#
loop_
_entity.id
_entity.type
_entity.pdbx_description
1 polymer ?
#
loop_
_entity_poly.entity_id
_entity_poly.type
_entity_poly.pdbx_seq_one_letter_code
_entity_poly.pdbx_strand_id
1 'polypeptide(L)'
;MELNEDAKYRLAYLTLRVLFDDKLSRADPGSYPGVLAYLDVLAGTQMASQAGGKRYASQREKLESFIDAEFGEEMLAVLNRAVAELV
;
A
#
# COMPACT_ATOMS: atom_id res chain seq x y z
N MET A 1 3.42 9.78 20.50
CA MET A 1 4.22 10.74 19.69
C MET A 1 3.25 11.50 18.78
N GLU A 2 3.33 12.83 18.74
CA GLU A 2 2.55 13.62 17.77
C GLU A 2 3.37 13.78 16.49
N LEU A 3 2.78 13.40 15.35
CA LEU A 3 3.43 13.53 14.04
C LEU A 3 3.37 14.97 13.55
N ASN A 4 4.46 15.45 12.93
CA ASN A 4 4.40 16.68 12.15
C ASN A 4 3.56 16.49 10.88
N GLU A 5 3.24 17.58 10.19
CA GLU A 5 2.34 17.55 9.03
C GLU A 5 2.88 16.66 7.89
N ASP A 6 4.17 16.79 7.54
CA ASP A 6 4.80 15.96 6.50
C ASP A 6 4.76 14.47 6.83
N ALA A 7 5.03 14.13 8.09
CA ALA A 7 4.98 12.76 8.60
C ALA A 7 3.55 12.20 8.57
N LYS A 8 2.53 13.03 8.84
CA LYS A 8 1.11 12.63 8.70
C LYS A 8 0.79 12.27 7.26
N TYR A 9 1.15 13.12 6.29
CA TYR A 9 0.88 12.83 4.88
C TYR A 9 1.65 11.61 4.38
N ARG A 10 2.91 11.46 4.79
CA ARG A 10 3.73 10.31 4.42
C ARG A 10 3.17 9.00 4.99
N LEU A 11 2.83 8.98 6.28
CA LEU A 11 2.22 7.82 6.91
C LEU A 11 0.88 7.48 6.24
N ALA A 12 0.03 8.47 5.97
CA ALA A 12 -1.25 8.26 5.28
C ALA A 12 -1.05 7.66 3.87
N TYR A 13 -0.06 8.15 3.12
CA TYR A 13 0.30 7.58 1.82
C TYR A 13 0.78 6.13 1.94
N LEU A 14 1.67 5.83 2.88
CA LEU A 14 2.19 4.47 3.09
C LEU A 14 1.08 3.51 3.55
N THR A 15 0.18 3.93 4.43
CA THR A 15 -1.02 3.17 4.81
C THR A 15 -1.88 2.84 3.59
N LEU A 16 -2.13 3.82 2.72
CA LEU A 16 -2.90 3.59 1.50
C LEU A 16 -2.22 2.58 0.57
N ARG A 17 -0.88 2.65 0.46
CA ARG A 17 -0.10 1.68 -0.32
C ARG A 17 -0.22 0.26 0.25
N VAL A 18 -0.15 0.08 1.57
CA VAL A 18 -0.34 -1.23 2.22
C VAL A 18 -1.75 -1.76 2.00
N LEU A 19 -2.77 -0.89 2.08
CA LEU A 19 -4.17 -1.27 1.83
C LEU A 19 -4.37 -1.77 0.39
N PHE A 20 -3.83 -1.07 -0.60
CA PHE A 20 -3.91 -1.51 -2.00
C PHE A 20 -3.15 -2.82 -2.23
N ASP A 21 -2.00 -2.97 -1.60
CA ASP A 21 -1.20 -4.19 -1.69
C ASP A 21 -1.95 -5.41 -1.15
N ASP A 22 -2.57 -5.28 0.04
CA ASP A 22 -3.36 -6.35 0.63
C ASP A 22 -4.58 -6.69 -0.25
N LYS A 23 -5.29 -5.67 -0.74
CA LYS A 23 -6.44 -5.86 -1.64
C LYS A 23 -6.07 -6.61 -2.92
N LEU A 24 -5.00 -6.19 -3.58
CA LEU A 24 -4.52 -6.78 -4.84
C LEU A 24 -3.86 -8.14 -4.65
N SER A 25 -3.33 -8.43 -3.45
CA SER A 25 -2.74 -9.73 -3.13
C SER A 25 -3.78 -10.81 -2.82
N ARG A 26 -4.95 -10.44 -2.29
CA ARG A 26 -6.01 -11.39 -1.90
C ARG A 26 -7.01 -11.74 -3.02
N ALA A 27 -7.13 -10.89 -4.02
CA ALA A 27 -8.14 -11.01 -5.07
C ALA A 27 -7.51 -10.90 -6.46
N ASP A 28 -8.27 -11.19 -7.52
CA ASP A 28 -7.80 -11.00 -8.89
C ASP A 28 -7.52 -9.51 -9.14
N PRO A 29 -6.27 -9.11 -9.42
CA PRO A 29 -5.91 -7.71 -9.68
C PRO A 29 -6.72 -7.10 -10.83
N GLY A 30 -7.11 -7.92 -11.82
CA GLY A 30 -7.95 -7.50 -12.94
C GLY A 30 -9.33 -6.98 -12.52
N SER A 31 -9.78 -7.30 -11.30
CA SER A 31 -11.02 -6.79 -10.73
C SER A 31 -10.91 -5.35 -10.19
N TYR A 32 -9.71 -4.77 -10.12
CA TYR A 32 -9.46 -3.44 -9.56
C TYR A 32 -8.67 -2.52 -10.52
N PRO A 33 -9.17 -2.29 -11.76
CA PRO A 33 -8.44 -1.53 -12.77
C PRO A 33 -8.16 -0.08 -12.36
N GLY A 34 -9.06 0.54 -11.59
CA GLY A 34 -8.86 1.90 -11.08
C GLY A 34 -7.71 2.00 -10.06
N VAL A 35 -7.55 0.99 -9.19
CA VAL A 35 -6.43 0.95 -8.25
C VAL A 35 -5.11 0.78 -9.00
N LEU A 36 -5.07 -0.13 -9.98
CA LEU A 36 -3.88 -0.33 -10.82
C LEU A 36 -3.51 0.94 -11.58
N ALA A 37 -4.48 1.62 -12.20
CA ALA A 37 -4.23 2.89 -12.89
C ALA A 37 -3.72 3.99 -11.94
N TYR A 38 -4.20 4.03 -10.69
CA TYR A 38 -3.67 4.95 -9.69
C TYR A 38 -2.22 4.61 -9.29
N LEU A 39 -1.92 3.33 -9.09
CA LEU A 39 -0.56 2.86 -8.80
C LEU A 39 0.41 3.16 -9.96
N ASP A 40 -0.07 3.12 -11.20
CA ASP A 40 0.73 3.50 -12.38
C ASP A 40 1.17 4.96 -12.35
N VAL A 41 0.25 5.86 -12.00
CA VAL A 41 0.54 7.29 -11.84
C VAL A 41 1.63 7.50 -10.79
N LEU A 42 1.56 6.77 -9.67
CA LEU A 42 2.55 6.86 -8.59
C LEU A 42 3.92 6.26 -8.97
N ALA A 43 3.92 5.13 -9.68
CA ALA A 43 5.15 4.43 -10.05
C ALA A 43 5.85 5.06 -11.26
N GLY A 44 5.17 5.96 -11.99
CA GLY A 44 5.65 6.46 -13.29
C GLY A 44 5.75 5.35 -14.35
N THR A 45 5.03 4.23 -14.17
CA THR A 45 5.08 3.06 -15.05
C THR A 45 3.68 2.53 -15.36
N GLN A 46 3.47 1.93 -16.53
CA GLN A 46 2.17 1.38 -16.94
C GLN A 46 2.01 -0.07 -16.46
N MET A 47 1.60 -0.30 -15.22
CA MET A 47 1.20 -1.63 -14.72
C MET A 47 -0.23 -2.03 -15.14
N ALA A 48 -1.14 -1.08 -15.34
CA ALA A 48 -2.56 -1.33 -15.64
C ALA A 48 -2.77 -2.01 -17.01
N SER A 49 -1.97 -1.68 -18.03
CA SER A 49 -2.08 -2.29 -19.36
C SER A 49 -1.55 -3.72 -19.43
N GLN A 50 -0.86 -4.21 -18.38
CA GLN A 50 -0.21 -5.52 -18.35
C GLN A 50 -0.70 -6.46 -17.24
N ALA A 51 -1.67 -6.02 -16.42
CA ALA A 51 -2.12 -6.75 -15.23
C ALA A 51 -3.04 -7.95 -15.54
N GLY A 52 -3.60 -8.04 -16.75
CA GLY A 52 -4.49 -9.15 -17.14
C GLY A 52 -3.81 -10.51 -17.01
N GLY A 53 -4.28 -11.34 -16.08
CA GLY A 53 -3.82 -12.73 -15.90
C GLY A 53 -2.45 -12.90 -15.21
N LYS A 54 -1.80 -11.82 -14.77
CA LYS A 54 -0.54 -11.89 -14.00
C LYS A 54 -0.84 -11.78 -12.50
N ARG A 55 -0.20 -12.63 -11.69
CA ARG A 55 -0.23 -12.49 -10.22
C ARG A 55 0.36 -11.14 -9.83
N TYR A 56 -0.34 -10.39 -8.99
CA TYR A 56 0.19 -9.16 -8.40
C TYR A 56 1.44 -9.48 -7.58
N ALA A 57 2.51 -8.72 -7.81
CA ALA A 57 3.74 -8.82 -7.04
C ALA A 57 3.67 -7.86 -5.85
N SER A 58 3.35 -8.42 -4.68
CA SER A 58 3.28 -7.67 -3.43
C SER A 58 4.61 -6.98 -3.10
N GLN A 59 4.51 -5.75 -2.63
CA GLN A 59 5.58 -4.94 -2.06
C GLN A 59 5.41 -4.75 -0.55
N ARG A 60 4.51 -5.51 0.09
CA ARG A 60 4.14 -5.34 1.50
C ARG A 60 5.35 -5.33 2.44
N GLU A 61 6.22 -6.32 2.33
CA GLU A 61 7.43 -6.44 3.19
C GLU A 61 8.29 -5.16 3.13
N LYS A 62 8.50 -4.63 1.92
CA LYS A 62 9.26 -3.40 1.72
C LYS A 62 8.55 -2.19 2.34
N LEU A 63 7.23 -2.07 2.16
CA LEU A 63 6.43 -0.97 2.72
C LEU A 63 6.44 -1.01 4.26
N GLU A 64 6.21 -2.18 4.85
CA GLU A 64 6.22 -2.38 6.30
C GLU A 64 7.59 -2.10 6.89
N SER A 65 8.67 -2.53 6.22
CA SER A 65 10.05 -2.21 6.64
C SER A 65 10.33 -0.71 6.66
N PHE A 66 9.82 0.05 5.68
CA PHE A 66 9.96 1.51 5.69
C PHE A 66 9.14 2.15 6.82
N ILE A 67 7.93 1.67 7.05
CA ILE A 67 7.07 2.20 8.12
C ILE A 67 7.71 1.95 9.48
N ASP A 68 8.22 0.74 9.74
CA ASP A 68 8.92 0.42 10.99
C ASP A 68 10.18 1.29 11.17
N ALA A 69 11.02 1.39 10.14
CA ALA A 69 12.24 2.19 10.21
C ALA A 69 11.98 3.69 10.46
N GLU A 70 10.88 4.23 9.95
CA GLU A 70 10.58 5.66 10.02
C GLU A 70 9.66 6.05 11.19
N PHE A 71 8.69 5.20 11.53
CA PHE A 71 7.64 5.50 12.51
C PHE A 71 7.62 4.54 13.71
N GLY A 72 8.40 3.47 13.66
CA GLY A 72 8.53 2.46 14.70
C GLY A 72 7.49 1.34 14.64
N GLU A 73 7.87 0.19 15.19
CA GLU A 73 7.08 -1.05 15.25
C GLU A 73 5.68 -0.84 15.84
N GLU A 74 5.54 -0.01 16.89
CA GLU A 74 4.23 0.28 17.50
C GLU A 74 3.25 0.92 16.50
N MET A 75 3.74 1.83 15.66
CA MET A 75 2.93 2.49 14.64
C MET A 75 2.59 1.53 13.51
N LEU A 76 3.55 0.69 13.09
CA LEU A 76 3.29 -0.38 12.13
C LEU A 76 2.19 -1.33 12.62
N ALA A 77 2.21 -1.69 13.91
CA ALA A 77 1.16 -2.52 14.52
C ALA A 77 -0.22 -1.83 14.50
N VAL A 78 -0.30 -0.53 14.81
CA VAL A 78 -1.54 0.25 14.71
C VAL A 78 -2.06 0.26 13.27
N LEU A 79 -1.19 0.53 12.30
CA LEU A 79 -1.51 0.56 10.88
C LEU A 79 -2.02 -0.80 10.40
N ASN A 80 -1.33 -1.89 10.75
CA ASN A 80 -1.72 -3.24 10.34
C ASN A 80 -3.10 -3.65 10.88
N ARG A 81 -3.47 -3.23 12.10
CA ARG A 81 -4.83 -3.41 12.61
C ARG A 81 -5.86 -2.62 11.79
N ALA A 82 -5.59 -1.33 11.55
CA ALA A 82 -6.49 -0.49 10.78
C ALA A 82 -6.68 -0.99 9.34
N VAL A 83 -5.61 -1.47 8.69
CA VAL A 83 -5.70 -2.10 7.36
C VAL A 83 -6.54 -3.36 7.44
N ALA A 84 -6.29 -4.27 8.39
CA ALA A 84 -7.03 -5.52 8.53
C ALA A 84 -8.54 -5.34 8.76
N GLU A 85 -8.99 -4.18 9.26
CA GLU A 85 -10.41 -3.86 9.40
C GLU A 85 -11.08 -3.43 8.08
N LEU A 86 -10.29 -3.01 7.08
CA LEU A 86 -10.77 -2.43 5.82
C LEU A 86 -10.75 -3.40 4.63
N VAL A 87 -10.01 -4.52 4.73
CA VAL A 87 -9.80 -5.51 3.66
C VAL A 87 -10.29 -6.90 4.06
#